data_AF-A0A9Q8Q5Y8-F1
#
_entry.id   AF-A0A9Q8Q5Y8-F1
#
_cell.length_a   1.000
_cell.length_b   1.000
_cell.length_c   1.000
_cell.angle_alpha   90.00
_cell.angle_beta   90.00
_cell.angle_gamma   90.00
#
_symmetry.space_group_name_H-M   'P 1'
#
loop_
_entity.id
_entity.type
_entity.pdbx_description
1 polymer ?
#
loop_
_entity_poly.entity_id
_entity_poly.type
_entity_poly.pdbx_seq_one_letter_code
_entity_poly.pdbx_strand_id
1 'polypeptide(L)'
;MARRKVSSNTVERLGKQCLPEAGAVKLALELEAKQLYLRAAKQWGVAMQEQPAFAEYIAAQRYRCIGLSNIRHEHRIEQYEIRSDIKSASSEVGVAYERLCLKDNTRWNVL
;
A
#
# COMPACT_ATOMS: atom_id res chain seq x y z
N MET A 1 6.81 32.77 -7.34
CA MET A 1 6.13 31.51 -7.68
C MET A 1 5.46 30.95 -6.44
N ALA A 2 4.15 31.15 -6.28
CA ALA A 2 3.41 30.72 -5.10
C ALA A 2 3.05 29.23 -5.20
N ARG A 3 3.66 28.39 -4.35
CA ARG A 3 3.20 27.01 -4.12
C ARG A 3 1.80 27.08 -3.52
N ARG A 4 0.76 26.72 -4.28
CA ARG A 4 -0.59 26.51 -3.74
C ARG A 4 -0.51 25.37 -2.73
N LYS A 5 -0.50 25.71 -1.44
CA LYS A 5 -0.83 24.76 -0.37
C LYS A 5 -2.30 24.40 -0.58
N VAL A 6 -2.56 23.27 -1.24
CA VAL A 6 -3.88 22.65 -1.25
C VAL A 6 -4.13 22.23 0.19
N SER A 7 -4.93 23.04 0.90
CA SER A 7 -5.27 22.81 2.29
C SER A 7 -5.94 21.44 2.43
N SER A 8 -5.43 20.63 3.37
CA SER A 8 -6.01 19.35 3.82
C SER A 8 -7.53 19.40 4.09
N ASN A 9 -8.08 20.59 4.30
CA ASN A 9 -9.52 20.84 4.54
C ASN A 9 -10.43 20.59 3.33
N THR A 10 -9.92 20.53 2.10
CA THR A 10 -10.79 20.32 0.93
C THR A 10 -11.21 18.85 0.83
N VAL A 11 -10.33 17.91 1.20
CA VAL A 11 -10.61 16.47 1.11
C VAL A 11 -11.56 16.02 2.22
N GLU A 12 -11.44 16.57 3.43
CA GLU A 12 -12.36 16.27 4.54
C GLU A 12 -13.76 16.84 4.34
N ARG A 13 -13.89 18.03 3.72
CA ARG A 13 -15.21 18.61 3.40
C ARG A 13 -15.92 17.90 2.24
N LEU A 14 -15.18 17.21 1.36
CA LEU A 14 -15.74 16.35 0.33
C LEU A 14 -16.32 15.04 0.89
N GLY A 15 -16.01 14.67 2.15
CA GLY A 15 -16.49 13.45 2.80
C GLY A 15 -18.01 13.38 3.05
N LYS A 16 -18.76 14.45 2.75
CA LYS A 16 -20.23 14.49 2.80
C LYS A 16 -20.89 14.91 1.48
N GLN A 17 -20.13 15.03 0.39
CA GLN A 17 -20.75 15.11 -0.92
C GLN A 17 -21.24 13.71 -1.27
N CYS A 18 -22.54 13.56 -1.52
CA CYS A 18 -23.17 12.30 -1.92
C CYS A 18 -22.27 11.62 -2.95
N LEU A 19 -21.68 10.49 -2.55
CA LEU A 19 -20.87 9.70 -3.45
C LEU A 19 -21.72 9.37 -4.66
N PRO A 20 -21.19 9.58 -5.88
CA PRO A 20 -21.92 9.24 -7.09
C PRO A 20 -22.44 7.79 -7.01
N GLU A 21 -23.75 7.57 -7.18
CA GLU A 21 -24.38 6.24 -7.15
C GLU A 21 -24.05 5.44 -8.43
N ALA A 22 -22.76 5.24 -8.68
CA ALA A 22 -22.22 4.50 -9.80
C ALA A 22 -21.81 3.09 -9.33
N GLY A 23 -22.06 2.08 -10.16
CA GLY A 23 -21.62 0.71 -9.86
C GLY A 23 -20.10 0.64 -9.69
N ALA A 24 -19.36 1.39 -10.50
CA ALA A 24 -17.91 1.51 -10.41
C ALA A 24 -17.44 2.12 -9.08
N VAL A 25 -18.19 3.05 -8.50
CA VAL A 25 -17.87 3.69 -7.20
C VAL A 25 -18.01 2.68 -6.07
N LYS A 26 -19.11 1.92 -6.04
CA LYS A 26 -19.33 0.86 -5.04
C LYS A 26 -18.21 -0.18 -5.10
N LEU A 27 -17.87 -0.64 -6.31
CA LEU A 27 -16.79 -1.60 -6.51
C LEU A 27 -15.42 -1.02 -6.12
N ALA A 28 -15.16 0.25 -6.42
CA ALA A 28 -13.91 0.91 -6.02
C ALA A 28 -13.75 0.91 -4.49
N LEU A 29 -14.80 1.27 -3.75
CA LEU A 29 -14.80 1.29 -2.29
C LEU A 29 -14.62 -0.12 -1.69
N GLU A 30 -15.27 -1.13 -2.25
CA GLU A 30 -15.06 -2.53 -1.82
C GLU A 30 -13.61 -2.99 -2.05
N LEU A 31 -13.01 -2.61 -3.18
CA LEU A 31 -11.61 -2.92 -3.47
C LEU A 31 -10.65 -2.18 -2.54
N GLU A 32 -10.94 -0.93 -2.18
CA GLU A 32 -10.20 -0.19 -1.15
C GLU A 32 -10.27 -0.86 0.22
N ALA A 33 -11.46 -1.31 0.63
CA ALA A 33 -11.64 -2.02 1.90
C ALA A 33 -10.83 -3.32 1.94
N LYS A 34 -10.67 -3.99 0.78
CA LYS A 34 -9.79 -5.16 0.61
C LYS A 34 -8.31 -4.79 0.38
N GLN A 35 -7.96 -3.50 0.47
CA GLN A 35 -6.62 -2.96 0.24
C GLN A 35 -6.05 -3.27 -1.15
N LEU A 36 -6.91 -3.50 -2.15
CA LEU A 36 -6.55 -3.76 -3.54
C LEU A 36 -6.47 -2.44 -4.33
N TYR A 37 -5.59 -1.55 -3.88
CA TYR A 37 -5.63 -0.14 -4.27
C TYR A 37 -5.47 0.15 -5.76
N LEU A 38 -4.61 -0.59 -6.50
CA LEU A 38 -4.51 -0.38 -7.96
C LEU A 38 -5.78 -0.81 -8.70
N ARG A 39 -6.47 -1.85 -8.22
CA ARG A 39 -7.75 -2.27 -8.80
C ARG A 39 -8.82 -1.24 -8.47
N ALA A 40 -8.84 -0.71 -7.25
CA ALA A 40 -9.71 0.40 -6.88
C ALA A 40 -9.46 1.65 -7.75
N ALA A 41 -8.20 2.03 -7.95
CA ALA A 41 -7.82 3.15 -8.82
C ALA A 41 -8.32 2.99 -10.26
N LYS A 42 -8.31 1.74 -10.79
CA LYS A 42 -8.91 1.43 -12.09
C LYS A 42 -10.42 1.68 -12.09
N GLN A 43 -11.13 1.26 -11.03
CA GLN A 43 -12.57 1.45 -10.93
C GLN A 43 -12.97 2.91 -10.73
N TRP A 44 -12.18 3.70 -10.01
CA TRP A 44 -12.35 5.16 -10.00
C TRP A 44 -12.21 5.76 -11.40
N GLY A 45 -11.30 5.26 -12.24
CA GLY A 45 -11.22 5.67 -13.65
C GLY A 45 -12.50 5.38 -14.44
N VAL A 46 -13.17 4.25 -14.20
CA VAL A 46 -14.46 3.90 -14.82
C VAL A 46 -15.57 4.81 -14.28
N ALA A 47 -15.62 5.04 -12.97
CA ALA A 47 -16.59 5.94 -12.34
C ALA A 47 -16.51 7.37 -12.92
N MET A 48 -15.32 7.81 -13.32
CA MET A 48 -15.11 9.11 -13.96
C MET A 48 -15.84 9.23 -15.31
N GLN A 49 -15.94 8.12 -16.06
CA GLN A 49 -16.67 8.07 -17.32
C GLN A 49 -18.19 8.00 -17.08
N GLU A 50 -18.62 7.26 -16.05
CA GLU A 50 -20.03 7.14 -15.68
C GLU A 50 -20.59 8.46 -15.14
N GLN A 51 -19.78 9.20 -14.35
CA GLN A 51 -20.23 10.41 -13.65
C GLN A 51 -19.21 11.56 -13.76
N PRO A 52 -19.11 12.20 -14.94
CA PRO A 52 -18.13 13.27 -15.19
C PRO A 52 -18.36 14.51 -14.32
N ALA A 53 -19.57 14.73 -13.80
CA ALA A 53 -19.88 15.82 -12.88
C ALA A 53 -19.06 15.77 -11.57
N PHE A 54 -18.55 14.59 -11.20
CA PHE A 54 -17.72 14.37 -10.00
C PHE A 54 -16.25 14.12 -10.34
N ALA A 55 -15.80 14.50 -11.55
CA ALA A 55 -14.47 14.20 -12.06
C ALA A 55 -13.33 14.60 -11.10
N GLU A 56 -13.38 15.79 -10.49
CA GLU A 56 -12.32 16.24 -9.58
C GLU A 56 -12.20 15.35 -8.34
N TYR A 57 -13.33 15.00 -7.74
CA TYR A 57 -13.38 14.10 -6.58
C TYR A 57 -12.87 12.70 -6.95
N ILE A 58 -13.36 12.16 -8.07
CA ILE A 58 -12.98 10.84 -8.55
C ILE A 58 -11.48 10.77 -8.89
N ALA A 59 -10.94 11.84 -9.50
CA ALA A 59 -9.51 11.96 -9.75
C ALA A 59 -8.72 11.95 -8.44
N ALA A 60 -9.16 12.71 -7.42
CA ALA A 60 -8.52 12.73 -6.11
C ALA A 60 -8.50 11.34 -5.45
N GLN A 61 -9.62 10.59 -5.48
CA GLN A 61 -9.67 9.23 -4.93
C GLN A 61 -8.79 8.25 -5.70
N ARG A 62 -8.75 8.38 -7.04
CA ARG A 62 -7.84 7.58 -7.88
C ARG A 62 -6.38 7.83 -7.52
N TYR A 63 -5.95 9.09 -7.38
CA TYR A 63 -4.59 9.43 -6.98
C TYR A 63 -4.25 8.92 -5.58
N ARG A 64 -5.19 9.04 -4.63
CA ARG A 64 -5.04 8.48 -3.29
C ARG A 64 -4.80 6.98 -3.31
N CYS A 65 -5.58 6.23 -4.09
CA CYS A 65 -5.39 4.78 -4.24
C CYS A 65 -4.00 4.43 -4.81
N ILE A 66 -3.54 5.16 -5.82
CA ILE A 66 -2.19 4.95 -6.38
C ILE A 66 -1.12 5.20 -5.31
N GLY A 67 -1.24 6.31 -4.56
CA GLY A 67 -0.32 6.62 -3.45
C GLY A 67 -0.29 5.52 -2.39
N LEU A 68 -1.45 5.03 -1.95
CA LEU A 68 -1.54 3.92 -0.99
C LEU A 68 -0.92 2.63 -1.53
N SER A 69 -1.05 2.36 -2.83
CA SER A 69 -0.38 1.22 -3.45
C SER A 69 1.14 1.33 -3.41
N ASN A 70 1.68 2.53 -3.70
CA ASN A 70 3.12 2.75 -3.72
C ASN A 70 3.71 2.61 -2.32
N ILE A 71 3.10 3.23 -1.30
CA ILE A 71 3.52 3.09 0.10
C ILE A 71 3.54 1.62 0.52
N ARG A 72 2.49 0.86 0.17
CA ARG A 72 2.44 -0.58 0.47
C ARG A 72 3.49 -1.39 -0.28
N HIS A 73 3.89 -0.94 -1.47
CA HIS A 73 4.94 -1.60 -2.24
C HIS A 73 6.33 -1.31 -1.65
N GLU A 74 6.62 -0.05 -1.35
CA GLU A 74 7.86 0.38 -0.68
C GLU A 74 8.04 -0.37 0.64
N HIS A 75 7.02 -0.40 1.49
CA HIS A 75 7.09 -1.13 2.76
C HIS A 75 7.37 -2.63 2.58
N ARG A 76 6.86 -3.24 1.51
CA ARG A 76 7.13 -4.66 1.21
C ARG A 76 8.58 -4.88 0.81
N ILE A 77 9.17 -3.95 0.08
CA ILE A 77 10.59 -3.99 -0.29
C ILE A 77 11.44 -3.86 0.97
N GLU A 78 11.16 -2.88 1.82
CA GLU A 78 11.86 -2.69 3.11
C GLU A 78 11.82 -3.97 3.97
N GLN A 79 10.64 -4.57 4.13
CA GLN A 79 10.48 -5.82 4.88
C GLN A 79 11.26 -6.99 4.26
N TYR A 80 11.34 -7.03 2.93
CA TYR A 80 12.12 -8.06 2.23
C TYR A 80 13.62 -7.87 2.46
N GLU A 81 14.12 -6.64 2.41
CA GLU A 81 15.53 -6.30 2.69
C GLU A 81 15.90 -6.68 4.13
N ILE A 82 15.10 -6.27 5.12
CA ILE A 82 15.31 -6.66 6.53
C ILE A 82 15.38 -8.19 6.68
N ARG A 83 14.45 -8.91 6.05
CA ARG A 83 14.43 -10.38 6.10
C ARG A 83 15.67 -10.99 5.44
N SER A 84 16.14 -10.40 4.34
CA SER A 84 17.36 -10.81 3.66
C SER A 84 18.58 -10.62 4.56
N ASP A 85 18.70 -9.47 5.22
CA ASP A 85 19.80 -9.17 6.13
C ASP A 85 19.84 -10.12 7.32
N ILE A 86 18.69 -10.38 7.96
CA ILE A 86 18.58 -11.34 9.06
C ILE A 86 19.04 -12.73 8.61
N LYS A 87 18.63 -13.16 7.41
CA LYS A 87 19.01 -14.47 6.87
C LYS A 87 20.52 -14.55 6.61
N SER A 88 21.12 -13.50 6.06
CA SER A 88 22.57 -13.42 5.84
C SER A 88 23.34 -13.47 7.15
N ALA A 89 22.96 -12.65 8.13
CA ALA A 89 23.58 -12.65 9.46
C ALA A 89 23.45 -14.02 10.16
N SER A 90 22.26 -14.63 10.12
CA SER A 90 22.05 -15.97 10.69
C SER A 90 22.93 -17.03 10.02
N SER A 91 23.19 -16.91 8.72
CA SER A 91 24.08 -17.81 7.99
C SER A 91 25.53 -17.64 8.43
N GLU A 92 26.02 -16.40 8.53
CA GLU A 92 27.39 -16.11 8.98
C GLU A 92 27.64 -16.58 10.41
N VAL A 93 26.68 -16.34 11.31
CA VAL A 93 26.72 -16.87 12.69
C VAL A 93 26.76 -18.40 12.66
N GLY A 94 25.90 -19.06 11.87
CA GLY A 94 25.90 -20.51 11.74
C GLY A 94 27.27 -21.07 11.29
N VAL A 95 27.91 -20.43 10.31
CA VAL A 95 29.26 -20.78 9.84
C VAL A 95 30.31 -20.57 10.94
N ALA A 96 30.20 -19.50 11.73
CA ALA A 96 31.12 -19.25 12.85
C ALA A 96 30.99 -20.32 13.94
N TYR A 97 29.76 -20.70 14.31
CA TYR A 97 29.50 -21.79 15.27
C TYR A 97 30.04 -23.13 14.77
N GLU A 98 29.89 -23.44 13.48
CA GLU A 98 30.50 -24.61 12.84
C GLU A 98 32.03 -24.61 12.97
N ARG A 99 32.68 -23.48 12.64
CA ARG A 99 34.15 -23.35 12.73
C ARG A 99 34.69 -23.52 14.15
N LEU A 100 33.93 -23.07 15.14
CA LEU A 100 34.29 -23.21 16.55
C LEU A 100 33.96 -24.60 17.12
N CYS A 101 33.43 -25.52 16.30
CA CYS A 101 32.92 -26.82 16.73
C CYS A 101 31.86 -26.71 17.85
N LEU A 102 31.18 -25.56 17.95
CA LEU A 102 30.14 -25.26 18.95
C LEU A 102 28.73 -25.60 18.42
N LYS A 103 28.64 -26.24 17.24
CA LYS A 103 27.36 -26.60 16.65
C LYS A 103 26.77 -27.79 17.41
N ASP A 104 26.09 -27.52 18.52
CA ASP A 104 25.27 -28.51 19.18
C ASP A 104 24.17 -28.99 18.21
N ASN A 105 24.01 -30.31 18.12
CA ASN A 105 22.97 -31.01 17.33
C ASN A 105 21.53 -30.72 17.78
N THR A 106 21.31 -29.75 18.67
CA THR A 106 19.99 -29.28 19.06
C THR A 106 19.44 -28.37 17.97
N ARG A 107 18.59 -28.96 17.13
CA ARG A 107 17.67 -28.26 16.22
C ARG A 107 17.00 -27.11 16.98
N TRP A 108 17.42 -25.88 16.71
CA TRP A 108 16.62 -24.71 17.02
C TRP A 108 15.42 -24.71 16.08
N ASN A 109 14.33 -25.33 16.53
CA ASN A 109 13.01 -25.13 15.95
C ASN A 109 12.62 -23.68 16.23
N VAL A 110 12.94 -22.78 15.31
CA VAL A 110 12.42 -21.42 15.32
C VAL A 110 11.00 -21.48 14.75
N LEU A 111 10.02 -21.28 15.63
CA LEU A 111 8.61 -21.00 15.33
C LEU A 111 8.45 -19.57 14.80
#